data_AF-R5G8Y6-F1
#
_entry.id   AF-R5G8Y6-F1
#
_cell.length_a   1.000
_cell.length_b   1.000
_cell.length_c   1.000
_cell.angle_alpha   90.00
_cell.angle_beta   90.00
_cell.angle_gamma   90.00
#
_symmetry.space_group_name_H-M   'P 1'
#
loop_
_entity.id
_entity.type
_entity.pdbx_description
1 polymer ?
#
loop_
_entity_poly.entity_id
_entity_poly.type
_entity_poly.pdbx_seq_one_letter_code
_entity_poly.pdbx_strand_id
1 'polypeptide(L)'
;MNKLISKYTWSVLLIALISMIAMGCKGDQPDENKSVVKKPTTEKNAFDKWLDKNYVNAYNVDFKYRMEDNERDRSKQLVPSTIENSMKLANIFRHSWFGVYDEVAGMHFMRRLAPRIIHIVGSASWNNDGTIVLATAEGGLKVTIYRGNWVNEKNPDNLNEMYFKTMHHEFTHILHQNVKWPQEYNTISAGGYAPSSWHNRKKMSEYAELGFVTAYAGHSPSEDITELTACYITYSQEQWDKIFKAAGEEGSAKIHQKLEIMKTYMKDNWNIDMDVLRDVNNRRLHEIPQMQLILPDWEPLFANVEVPMAAPTKAAQEAYYKAGRIALEKQIKVEPKDAKFGSPTLCYIATQMGDHLDDESTEAATSND
;
A
#
# COMPACT_ATOMS: atom_id res chain seq x y z
N MET A 1 44.48 -28.14 44.19
CA MET A 1 43.87 -29.02 43.18
C MET A 1 42.51 -28.54 42.63
N ASN A 2 41.61 -27.95 43.43
CA ASN A 2 40.24 -27.61 42.96
C ASN A 2 40.10 -26.43 41.97
N LYS A 3 41.11 -25.56 41.81
CA LYS A 3 41.05 -24.45 40.81
C LYS A 3 41.55 -24.81 39.41
N LEU A 4 42.32 -25.90 39.27
CA LEU A 4 42.78 -26.38 37.96
C LEU A 4 41.72 -27.24 37.27
N ILE A 5 40.98 -28.06 38.03
CA ILE A 5 39.92 -28.92 37.50
C ILE A 5 38.76 -28.08 36.90
N SER A 6 38.43 -26.93 37.50
CA SER A 6 37.37 -26.04 37.03
C SER A 6 37.65 -25.33 35.68
N LYS A 7 38.92 -25.07 35.34
CA LYS A 7 39.26 -24.43 34.04
C LYS A 7 39.21 -25.42 32.88
N TYR A 8 39.56 -26.69 33.14
CA TYR A 8 39.51 -27.73 32.12
C TYR A 8 38.09 -28.31 31.95
N THR A 9 37.25 -28.33 32.99
CA THR A 9 35.84 -28.76 32.84
C THR A 9 35.03 -27.80 31.96
N TRP A 10 35.27 -26.48 32.06
CA TRP A 10 34.63 -25.50 31.18
C TRP A 10 35.13 -25.56 29.73
N SER A 11 36.42 -25.83 29.54
CA SER A 11 37.01 -25.96 28.20
C SER A 11 36.56 -27.24 27.47
N VAL A 12 36.38 -28.35 28.21
CA VAL A 12 35.86 -29.62 27.67
C VAL A 12 34.36 -29.54 27.38
N LEU A 13 33.58 -28.82 28.18
CA LEU A 13 32.15 -28.56 27.91
C LEU A 13 31.93 -27.66 26.69
N LEU A 14 32.80 -26.66 26.46
CA LEU A 14 32.71 -25.79 25.29
C LEU A 14 33.05 -26.54 23.98
N ILE A 15 34.05 -27.44 24.01
CA ILE A 15 34.44 -28.26 22.85
C ILE A 15 33.36 -29.33 22.54
N ALA A 16 32.73 -29.91 23.56
CA ALA A 16 31.60 -30.83 23.37
C ALA A 16 30.37 -30.12 22.77
N LEU A 17 30.08 -28.87 23.18
CA LEU A 17 28.98 -28.07 22.64
C LEU A 17 29.23 -27.62 21.20
N ILE A 18 30.48 -27.35 20.82
CA ILE A 18 30.87 -27.02 19.43
C ILE A 18 30.81 -28.26 18.53
N SER A 19 31.10 -29.47 19.03
CA SER A 19 30.98 -30.71 18.24
C SER A 19 29.51 -31.13 17.96
N MET A 20 28.55 -30.69 18.79
CA MET A 20 27.12 -30.92 18.56
C MET A 20 26.49 -29.96 17.53
N ILE A 21 27.16 -28.85 17.19
CA ILE A 21 26.72 -27.95 16.11
C ILE A 21 27.11 -28.52 14.73
N ALA A 22 28.08 -29.44 14.66
CA ALA A 22 28.52 -30.07 13.41
C ALA A 22 27.62 -31.22 12.89
N MET A 23 26.55 -31.59 13.60
CA MET A 23 25.54 -32.55 13.12
C MET A 23 24.21 -31.89 12.71
N GLY A 24 24.20 -30.57 12.56
CA GLY A 24 23.06 -29.78 12.10
C GLY A 24 23.27 -29.16 10.72
N CYS A 25 23.75 -29.92 9.73
CA CYS A 25 23.78 -29.51 8.32
C CYS A 25 23.77 -30.74 7.41
N LYS A 26 22.61 -31.40 7.28
CA LYS A 26 22.21 -31.82 5.93
C LYS A 26 21.74 -30.53 5.28
N GLY A 27 22.64 -29.90 4.53
CA GLY A 27 22.31 -28.73 3.76
C GLY A 27 21.15 -29.08 2.85
N ASP A 28 20.03 -28.40 3.04
CA ASP A 28 19.15 -28.06 1.93
C ASP A 28 19.95 -27.11 1.03
N GLN A 29 20.92 -27.65 0.31
CA GLN A 29 21.37 -27.02 -0.91
C GLN A 29 20.13 -26.98 -1.81
N PRO A 30 19.76 -25.80 -2.35
CA PRO A 30 18.80 -25.76 -3.42
C PRO A 30 19.31 -26.72 -4.49
N ASP A 31 18.56 -27.78 -4.76
CA ASP A 31 18.87 -28.71 -5.84
C ASP A 31 18.92 -27.87 -7.12
N GLU A 32 20.13 -27.61 -7.63
CA GLU A 32 20.35 -26.72 -8.79
C GLU A 32 19.64 -27.25 -10.05
N ASN A 33 19.20 -28.52 -10.04
CA ASN A 33 18.39 -29.14 -11.09
C ASN A 33 16.87 -29.05 -10.84
N LYS A 34 16.42 -28.57 -9.67
CA LYS A 34 15.03 -28.23 -9.40
C LYS A 34 14.85 -26.73 -9.50
N SER A 35 14.34 -26.29 -10.64
CA SER A 35 13.86 -24.93 -10.80
C SER A 35 12.83 -24.62 -9.69
N VAL A 36 13.09 -23.56 -8.91
CA VAL A 36 12.13 -23.00 -7.94
C VAL A 36 10.90 -22.45 -8.67
N VAL A 37 11.01 -22.20 -9.98
CA VAL A 37 9.91 -21.90 -10.88
C VAL A 37 9.26 -23.22 -11.29
N LYS A 38 8.16 -23.60 -10.62
CA LYS A 38 7.27 -24.62 -11.17
C LYS A 38 6.85 -24.14 -12.57
N LYS A 39 7.02 -24.98 -13.60
CA LYS A 39 6.42 -24.71 -14.91
C LYS A 39 4.93 -24.40 -14.67
N PRO A 40 4.39 -23.31 -15.22
CA PRO A 40 2.98 -22.98 -15.02
C PRO A 40 2.15 -24.20 -15.41
N THR A 41 1.37 -24.71 -14.46
CA THR A 41 0.55 -25.92 -14.63
C THR A 41 -0.64 -25.71 -15.58
N THR A 42 -0.77 -24.51 -16.13
CA THR A 42 -1.90 -24.06 -16.95
C THR A 42 -1.35 -23.40 -18.21
N GLU A 43 -1.91 -23.75 -19.36
CA GLU A 43 -1.59 -23.11 -20.64
C GLU A 43 -1.88 -21.60 -20.57
N LYS A 44 -1.00 -20.77 -21.17
CA LYS A 44 -1.16 -19.32 -21.17
C LYS A 44 -2.35 -18.91 -22.03
N ASN A 45 -3.35 -18.28 -21.42
CA ASN A 45 -4.51 -17.72 -22.11
C ASN A 45 -4.18 -16.35 -22.74
N ALA A 46 -5.17 -15.72 -23.40
CA ALA A 46 -4.98 -14.42 -24.05
C ALA A 46 -4.61 -13.29 -23.08
N PHE A 47 -5.07 -13.33 -21.83
CA PHE A 47 -4.71 -12.36 -20.81
C PHE A 47 -3.26 -12.57 -20.31
N ASP A 48 -2.82 -13.80 -20.08
CA ASP A 48 -1.44 -14.10 -19.70
C ASP A 48 -0.43 -13.58 -20.74
N LYS A 49 -0.73 -13.78 -22.03
CA LYS A 49 0.10 -13.26 -23.14
C LYS A 49 0.09 -11.74 -23.19
N TRP A 50 -1.04 -11.12 -22.85
CA TRP A 50 -1.12 -9.67 -22.77
C TRP A 50 -0.31 -9.12 -21.60
N LEU A 51 -0.33 -9.77 -20.43
CA LEU A 51 0.50 -9.43 -19.27
C LEU A 51 1.99 -9.57 -19.58
N ASP A 52 2.40 -10.65 -20.26
CA ASP A 52 3.78 -10.82 -20.72
C ASP A 52 4.22 -9.61 -21.56
N LYS A 53 3.41 -9.20 -22.54
CA LYS A 53 3.74 -8.09 -23.43
C LYS A 53 3.78 -6.75 -22.68
N ASN A 54 2.79 -6.48 -21.84
CA ASN A 54 2.53 -5.14 -21.29
C ASN A 54 3.11 -4.89 -19.90
N TYR A 55 3.52 -5.94 -19.19
CA TYR A 55 4.12 -5.83 -17.85
C TYR A 55 5.51 -6.46 -17.82
N VAL A 56 5.64 -7.73 -18.19
CA VAL A 56 6.93 -8.45 -18.11
C VAL A 56 7.94 -7.85 -19.09
N ASN A 57 7.61 -7.84 -20.38
CA ASN A 57 8.51 -7.35 -21.42
C ASN A 57 8.65 -5.82 -21.39
N ALA A 58 7.59 -5.11 -20.98
CA ALA A 58 7.59 -3.65 -20.94
C ALA A 58 8.37 -3.10 -19.74
N TYR A 59 8.20 -3.69 -18.54
CA TYR A 59 8.67 -3.10 -17.27
C TYR A 59 9.46 -4.07 -16.38
N ASN A 60 9.58 -5.35 -16.76
CA ASN A 60 10.09 -6.42 -15.90
C ASN A 60 9.31 -6.52 -14.58
N VAL A 61 7.98 -6.62 -14.74
CA VAL A 61 6.99 -6.74 -13.68
C VAL A 61 6.12 -7.97 -13.92
N ASP A 62 6.03 -8.85 -12.91
CA ASP A 62 5.14 -10.00 -12.90
C ASP A 62 3.79 -9.60 -12.26
N PHE A 63 2.74 -9.58 -13.07
CA PHE A 63 1.38 -9.28 -12.61
C PHE A 63 0.65 -10.59 -12.29
N LYS A 64 0.54 -10.89 -11.00
CA LYS A 64 -0.10 -12.09 -10.48
C LYS A 64 -1.57 -11.82 -10.14
N TYR A 65 -2.45 -12.54 -10.82
CA TYR A 65 -3.90 -12.49 -10.57
C TYR A 65 -4.50 -13.83 -10.13
N ARG A 66 -3.74 -14.93 -10.29
CA ARG A 66 -4.12 -16.26 -9.80
C ARG A 66 -3.51 -16.43 -8.40
N MET A 67 -4.34 -16.75 -7.41
CA MET A 67 -3.81 -17.07 -6.08
C MET A 67 -3.16 -18.45 -6.09
N GLU A 68 -1.84 -18.51 -5.97
CA GLU A 68 -1.12 -19.76 -5.71
C GLU A 68 -1.27 -20.18 -4.23
N ASP A 69 -1.41 -21.48 -3.96
CA ASP A 69 -1.71 -21.99 -2.61
C ASP A 69 -0.64 -21.68 -1.54
N ASN A 70 0.57 -21.31 -1.96
CA ASN A 70 1.70 -20.92 -1.11
C ASN A 70 1.70 -19.43 -0.72
N GLU A 71 0.90 -18.57 -1.36
CA GLU A 71 0.85 -17.12 -1.08
C GLU A 71 -0.31 -16.71 -0.17
N ARG A 72 -1.10 -17.69 0.32
CA ARG A 72 -2.19 -17.43 1.26
C ARG A 72 -1.65 -17.32 2.69
N ASP A 73 -1.77 -16.13 3.28
CA ASP A 73 -1.76 -16.02 4.72
C ASP A 73 -2.97 -16.81 5.25
N ARG A 74 -2.71 -18.02 5.77
CA ARG A 74 -3.74 -18.94 6.25
C ARG A 74 -4.55 -18.39 7.42
N SER A 75 -4.08 -17.30 8.05
CA SER A 75 -4.82 -16.62 9.11
C SER A 75 -5.90 -15.66 8.56
N LYS A 76 -5.88 -15.33 7.27
CA LYS A 76 -6.81 -14.40 6.61
C LYS A 76 -7.73 -15.11 5.62
N GLN A 77 -9.02 -14.79 5.65
CA GLN A 77 -10.01 -15.28 4.67
C GLN A 77 -9.86 -14.52 3.34
N LEU A 78 -8.79 -14.82 2.60
CA LEU A 78 -8.52 -14.19 1.31
C LEU A 78 -9.29 -14.88 0.18
N VAL A 79 -9.98 -14.08 -0.65
CA VAL A 79 -10.74 -14.54 -1.82
C VAL A 79 -9.99 -14.12 -3.09
N PRO A 80 -9.91 -14.97 -4.13
CA PRO A 80 -9.24 -14.59 -5.37
C PRO A 80 -9.97 -13.42 -6.04
N SER A 81 -9.24 -12.59 -6.78
CA SER A 81 -9.90 -11.64 -7.67
C SER A 81 -10.53 -12.38 -8.85
N THR A 82 -11.71 -11.94 -9.29
CA THR A 82 -12.30 -12.47 -10.54
C THR A 82 -11.37 -12.14 -11.70
N ILE A 83 -11.36 -12.99 -12.73
CA ILE A 83 -10.54 -12.76 -13.92
C ILE A 83 -10.90 -11.44 -14.60
N GLU A 84 -12.19 -11.10 -14.67
CA GLU A 84 -12.68 -9.85 -15.23
C GLU A 84 -12.12 -8.63 -14.48
N ASN A 85 -12.21 -8.62 -13.15
CA ASN A 85 -11.71 -7.48 -12.36
C ASN A 85 -10.19 -7.40 -12.41
N SER A 86 -9.51 -8.54 -12.47
CA SER A 86 -8.05 -8.58 -12.67
C SER A 86 -7.64 -7.97 -14.02
N MET A 87 -8.38 -8.28 -15.08
CA MET A 87 -8.19 -7.68 -16.42
C MET A 87 -8.43 -6.17 -16.40
N LYS A 88 -9.52 -5.71 -15.77
CA LYS A 88 -9.81 -4.28 -15.60
C LYS A 88 -8.69 -3.57 -14.85
N LEU A 89 -8.29 -4.09 -13.69
CA LEU A 89 -7.21 -3.51 -12.87
C LEU A 89 -5.87 -3.49 -13.60
N ALA A 90 -5.54 -4.52 -14.37
CA ALA A 90 -4.33 -4.52 -15.19
C ALA A 90 -4.35 -3.41 -16.26
N ASN A 91 -5.48 -3.17 -16.93
CA ASN A 91 -5.57 -2.02 -17.86
C ASN A 91 -5.53 -0.67 -17.12
N ILE A 92 -6.23 -0.55 -15.99
CA ILE A 92 -6.29 0.65 -15.16
C ILE A 92 -4.90 1.02 -14.63
N PHE A 93 -4.17 0.08 -14.01
CA PHE A 93 -2.84 0.34 -13.46
C PHE A 93 -1.81 0.63 -14.53
N ARG A 94 -1.87 -0.04 -15.67
CA ARG A 94 -1.01 0.28 -16.82
C ARG A 94 -1.23 1.73 -17.28
N HIS A 95 -2.48 2.18 -17.33
CA HIS A 95 -2.82 3.51 -17.83
C HIS A 95 -2.53 4.63 -16.81
N SER A 96 -3.02 4.50 -15.57
CA SER A 96 -3.04 5.57 -14.57
C SER A 96 -2.01 5.41 -13.46
N TRP A 97 -1.18 4.37 -13.49
CA TRP A 97 0.02 4.32 -12.67
C TRP A 97 1.28 4.31 -13.53
N PHE A 98 1.53 3.25 -14.31
CA PHE A 98 2.71 3.18 -15.18
C PHE A 98 2.72 4.29 -16.22
N GLY A 99 1.58 4.50 -16.91
CA GLY A 99 1.46 5.51 -17.95
C GLY A 99 1.67 6.95 -17.46
N VAL A 100 1.33 7.25 -16.21
CA VAL A 100 1.57 8.57 -15.59
C VAL A 100 3.06 8.85 -15.49
N TYR A 101 3.82 7.92 -14.89
CA TYR A 101 5.27 8.07 -14.75
C TYR A 101 6.02 7.92 -16.07
N ASP A 102 5.54 7.09 -16.99
CA ASP A 102 6.14 6.98 -18.33
C ASP A 102 6.05 8.30 -19.11
N GLU A 103 4.94 9.02 -18.98
CA GLU A 103 4.73 10.31 -19.64
C GLU A 103 5.61 11.42 -19.04
N VAL A 104 5.76 11.44 -17.71
CA VAL A 104 6.47 12.53 -17.02
C VAL A 104 7.96 12.27 -16.86
N ALA A 105 8.35 11.04 -16.54
CA ALA A 105 9.73 10.65 -16.23
C ALA A 105 10.37 9.76 -17.30
N GLY A 106 9.61 9.31 -18.29
CA GLY A 106 10.05 8.38 -19.32
C GLY A 106 10.06 6.92 -18.87
N MET A 107 9.90 6.01 -19.82
CA MET A 107 9.74 4.57 -19.56
C MET A 107 10.92 3.90 -18.83
N HIS A 108 12.13 4.47 -18.94
CA HIS A 108 13.30 3.96 -18.20
C HIS A 108 13.14 4.12 -16.68
N PHE A 109 12.42 5.14 -16.23
CA PHE A 109 12.17 5.38 -14.81
C PHE A 109 11.37 4.22 -14.21
N MET A 110 10.22 3.86 -14.80
CA MET A 110 9.39 2.76 -14.31
C MET A 110 10.08 1.40 -14.44
N ARG A 111 10.79 1.11 -15.53
CA ARG A 111 11.57 -0.14 -15.68
C ARG A 111 12.56 -0.39 -14.55
N ARG A 112 13.19 0.69 -14.06
CA ARG A 112 14.20 0.64 -13.02
C ARG A 112 13.59 0.47 -11.63
N LEU A 113 12.52 1.21 -11.35
CA LEU A 113 12.05 1.44 -9.97
C LEU A 113 10.70 0.78 -9.65
N ALA A 114 9.93 0.34 -10.64
CA ALA A 114 8.67 -0.35 -10.38
C ALA A 114 8.90 -1.64 -9.57
N PRO A 115 7.92 -2.07 -8.74
CA PRO A 115 8.01 -3.35 -8.06
C PRO A 115 8.07 -4.48 -9.09
N ARG A 116 8.77 -5.56 -8.75
CA ARG A 116 8.90 -6.74 -9.63
C ARG A 116 7.67 -7.62 -9.64
N ILE A 117 6.82 -7.53 -8.62
CA ILE A 117 5.60 -8.31 -8.51
C ILE A 117 4.45 -7.37 -8.14
N ILE A 118 3.35 -7.45 -8.88
CA ILE A 118 2.05 -6.90 -8.49
C ILE A 118 1.13 -8.09 -8.26
N HIS A 119 0.57 -8.22 -7.07
CA HIS A 119 -0.35 -9.31 -6.74
C HIS A 119 -1.73 -8.76 -6.41
N ILE A 120 -2.77 -9.20 -7.12
CA ILE A 120 -4.15 -8.78 -6.86
C ILE A 120 -4.86 -9.81 -5.99
N VAL A 121 -5.36 -9.36 -4.84
CA VAL A 121 -6.19 -10.15 -3.94
C VAL A 121 -7.62 -9.61 -3.99
N GLY A 122 -8.59 -10.50 -4.20
CA GLY A 122 -9.99 -10.13 -4.39
C GLY A 122 -10.65 -9.56 -3.15
N SER A 123 -10.26 -10.02 -1.95
CA SER A 123 -10.81 -9.58 -0.66
C SER A 123 -9.99 -8.46 0.01
N ALA A 124 -10.57 -7.80 1.02
CA ALA A 124 -9.84 -6.91 1.92
C ALA A 124 -8.99 -7.77 2.87
N SER A 125 -7.86 -7.24 3.30
CA SER A 125 -7.11 -7.79 4.45
C SER A 125 -7.36 -6.89 5.65
N TRP A 126 -7.80 -7.49 6.75
CA TRP A 126 -8.04 -6.79 8.01
C TRP A 126 -6.90 -7.06 8.99
N ASN A 127 -6.47 -6.02 9.69
CA ASN A 127 -5.57 -6.14 10.82
C ASN A 127 -6.35 -6.40 12.11
N ASN A 128 -5.64 -6.84 13.14
CA ASN A 128 -6.22 -7.11 14.46
C ASN A 128 -6.79 -5.86 15.13
N ASP A 129 -6.34 -4.66 14.72
CA ASP A 129 -6.81 -3.36 15.20
C ASP A 129 -8.01 -2.81 14.38
N GLY A 130 -8.56 -3.60 13.46
CA GLY A 130 -9.69 -3.21 12.62
C GLY A 130 -9.32 -2.34 11.42
N THR A 131 -8.04 -1.98 11.23
CA THR A 131 -7.59 -1.26 10.04
C THR A 131 -7.53 -2.17 8.81
N ILE A 132 -7.75 -1.60 7.63
CA ILE A 132 -7.68 -2.31 6.36
C ILE A 132 -6.30 -2.14 5.77
N VAL A 133 -5.70 -3.25 5.33
CA VAL A 133 -4.50 -3.24 4.49
C VAL A 133 -4.94 -3.06 3.05
N LEU A 134 -4.64 -1.90 2.47
CA LEU A 134 -4.91 -1.61 1.06
C LEU A 134 -3.83 -2.18 0.15
N ALA A 135 -2.57 -2.08 0.58
CA ALA A 135 -1.47 -2.80 -0.01
C ALA A 135 -0.38 -3.15 1.00
N THR A 136 0.46 -4.13 0.65
CA THR A 136 1.72 -4.39 1.34
C THR A 136 2.88 -4.33 0.36
N ALA A 137 3.99 -3.71 0.77
CA ALA A 137 5.25 -3.77 0.06
C ALA A 137 6.27 -4.65 0.81
N GLU A 138 6.77 -5.71 0.17
CA GLU A 138 7.88 -6.50 0.70
C GLU A 138 9.19 -5.98 0.11
N GLY A 139 9.83 -5.02 0.80
CA GLY A 139 11.15 -4.51 0.41
C GLY A 139 11.21 -3.90 -0.99
N GLY A 140 10.13 -3.29 -1.45
CA GLY A 140 10.01 -2.71 -2.80
C GLY A 140 9.91 -3.74 -3.93
N LEU A 141 10.00 -5.05 -3.64
CA LEU A 141 9.98 -6.11 -4.63
C LEU A 141 8.55 -6.47 -5.07
N LYS A 142 7.62 -6.51 -4.12
CA LYS A 142 6.25 -6.96 -4.33
C LYS A 142 5.27 -5.96 -3.75
N VAL A 143 4.26 -5.56 -4.53
CA VAL A 143 3.09 -4.82 -4.07
C VAL A 143 1.88 -5.75 -4.16
N THR A 144 1.24 -6.02 -3.02
CA THR A 144 -0.03 -6.75 -2.98
C THR A 144 -1.16 -5.74 -2.94
N ILE A 145 -2.07 -5.73 -3.91
CA ILE A 145 -3.26 -4.88 -3.91
C ILE A 145 -4.45 -5.71 -3.45
N TYR A 146 -5.04 -5.30 -2.33
CA TYR A 146 -6.28 -5.91 -1.86
C TYR A 146 -7.48 -5.27 -2.54
N ARG A 147 -8.63 -5.89 -2.35
CA ARG A 147 -9.91 -5.41 -2.85
C ARG A 147 -10.13 -5.44 -4.36
N GLY A 148 -9.47 -6.37 -5.05
CA GLY A 148 -9.66 -6.54 -6.49
C GLY A 148 -11.11 -6.72 -6.93
N ASN A 149 -11.99 -7.30 -6.10
CA ASN A 149 -13.40 -7.52 -6.44
C ASN A 149 -14.34 -6.33 -6.19
N TRP A 150 -13.81 -5.20 -5.72
CA TRP A 150 -14.56 -3.97 -5.49
C TRP A 150 -14.15 -2.84 -6.44
N VAL A 151 -13.46 -3.16 -7.54
CA VAL A 151 -13.14 -2.16 -8.56
C VAL A 151 -14.42 -1.52 -9.10
N ASN A 152 -14.44 -0.19 -9.13
CA ASN A 152 -15.47 0.61 -9.77
C ASN A 152 -14.81 1.58 -10.74
N GLU A 153 -14.64 1.15 -11.99
CA GLU A 153 -13.97 1.93 -13.04
C GLU A 153 -14.69 3.23 -13.41
N LYS A 154 -15.95 3.39 -13.01
CA LYS A 154 -16.76 4.58 -13.30
C LYS A 154 -16.60 5.68 -12.27
N ASN A 155 -15.85 5.43 -11.19
CA ASN A 155 -15.62 6.40 -10.12
C ASN A 155 -14.10 6.64 -9.93
N PRO A 156 -13.53 7.63 -10.64
CA PRO A 156 -12.15 8.08 -10.49
C PRO A 156 -11.70 8.28 -9.03
N ASP A 157 -12.49 9.00 -8.23
CA ASP A 157 -12.16 9.29 -6.83
C ASP A 157 -12.05 8.01 -5.99
N ASN A 158 -12.96 7.06 -6.23
CA ASN A 158 -12.93 5.77 -5.58
C ASN A 158 -11.67 4.96 -5.96
N LEU A 159 -11.21 5.04 -7.21
CA LEU A 159 -9.96 4.38 -7.62
C LEU A 159 -8.74 5.00 -6.94
N ASN A 160 -8.72 6.33 -6.77
CA ASN A 160 -7.67 7.03 -6.03
C ASN A 160 -7.61 6.57 -4.58
N GLU A 161 -8.76 6.56 -3.91
CA GLU A 161 -8.87 6.20 -2.50
C GLU A 161 -8.56 4.72 -2.25
N MET A 162 -9.05 3.83 -3.11
CA MET A 162 -8.89 2.39 -2.92
C MET A 162 -7.53 1.87 -3.32
N TYR A 163 -6.89 2.47 -4.34
CA TYR A 163 -5.70 1.91 -4.97
C TYR A 163 -4.57 2.94 -5.11
N PHE A 164 -4.78 4.04 -5.83
CA PHE A 164 -3.65 4.84 -6.32
C PHE A 164 -2.90 5.59 -5.22
N LYS A 165 -3.56 6.15 -4.20
CA LYS A 165 -2.87 6.79 -3.07
C LYS A 165 -1.85 5.83 -2.46
N THR A 166 -2.29 4.63 -2.16
CA THR A 166 -1.49 3.57 -1.56
C THR A 166 -0.36 3.14 -2.49
N MET A 167 -0.63 2.97 -3.78
CA MET A 167 0.39 2.61 -4.77
C MET A 167 1.46 3.70 -4.92
N HIS A 168 1.08 4.98 -4.94
CA HIS A 168 2.02 6.10 -4.97
C HIS A 168 2.83 6.21 -3.68
N HIS A 169 2.21 5.93 -2.53
CA HIS A 169 2.91 5.87 -1.25
C HIS A 169 4.00 4.80 -1.28
N GLU A 170 3.66 3.55 -1.58
CA GLU A 170 4.66 2.46 -1.62
C GLU A 170 5.75 2.70 -2.66
N PHE A 171 5.37 3.25 -3.81
CA PHE A 171 6.34 3.60 -4.84
C PHE A 171 7.29 4.71 -4.36
N THR A 172 6.79 5.70 -3.63
CA THR A 172 7.62 6.77 -3.05
C THR A 172 8.59 6.21 -2.01
N HIS A 173 8.21 5.21 -1.21
CA HIS A 173 9.15 4.48 -0.36
C HIS A 173 10.30 3.86 -1.17
N ILE A 174 10.03 3.28 -2.34
CA ILE A 174 11.07 2.74 -3.23
C ILE A 174 12.02 3.86 -3.71
N LEU A 175 11.49 5.03 -4.07
CA LEU A 175 12.32 6.19 -4.43
C LEU A 175 13.26 6.56 -3.26
N HIS A 176 12.70 6.67 -2.05
CA HIS A 176 13.43 6.99 -0.83
C HIS A 176 14.44 5.92 -0.37
N GLN A 177 14.29 4.67 -0.82
CA GLN A 177 15.29 3.62 -0.61
C GLN A 177 16.49 3.78 -1.55
N ASN A 178 16.28 4.34 -2.74
CA ASN A 178 17.34 4.53 -3.74
C ASN A 178 18.08 5.87 -3.54
N VAL A 179 17.35 6.95 -3.27
CA VAL A 179 17.92 8.27 -2.97
C VAL A 179 17.18 8.85 -1.77
N LYS A 180 17.90 9.16 -0.69
CA LYS A 180 17.28 9.73 0.51
C LYS A 180 16.92 11.20 0.29
N TRP A 181 15.79 11.61 0.86
CA TRP A 181 15.37 13.01 0.86
C TRP A 181 16.26 13.88 1.78
N PRO A 182 16.20 15.22 1.64
CA PRO A 182 17.00 16.14 2.47
C PRO A 182 16.68 16.04 3.96
N GLN A 183 17.72 16.00 4.81
CA GLN A 183 17.57 15.84 6.28
C GLN A 183 16.80 16.99 6.94
N GLU A 184 16.84 18.19 6.37
CA GLU A 184 16.08 19.35 6.83
C GLU A 184 14.57 19.09 6.91
N TYR A 185 14.02 18.23 6.04
CA TYR A 185 12.61 17.84 6.07
C TYR A 185 12.23 17.26 7.45
N ASN A 186 13.11 16.45 8.04
CA ASN A 186 12.86 15.73 9.29
C ASN A 186 12.69 16.68 10.49
N THR A 187 13.14 17.92 10.35
CA THR A 187 13.14 18.91 11.44
C THR A 187 11.88 19.75 11.48
N ILE A 188 11.15 19.87 10.36
CA ILE A 188 10.01 20.80 10.21
C ILE A 188 8.88 20.48 11.22
N SER A 189 8.58 19.20 11.41
CA SER A 189 7.54 18.72 12.35
C SER A 189 8.11 17.82 13.44
N ALA A 190 9.39 17.98 13.82
CA ALA A 190 10.08 17.08 14.75
C ALA A 190 9.32 16.83 16.07
N GLY A 191 8.72 17.87 16.67
CA GLY A 191 7.93 17.75 17.89
C GLY A 191 6.54 17.14 17.72
N GLY A 192 6.08 16.94 16.49
CA GLY A 192 4.75 16.42 16.16
C GLY A 192 4.72 14.92 15.84
N TYR A 193 5.86 14.23 15.69
CA TYR A 193 5.85 12.81 15.36
C TYR A 193 5.41 11.93 16.54
N ALA A 194 4.59 10.91 16.25
CA ALA A 194 3.98 10.02 17.22
C ALA A 194 3.96 8.55 16.71
N PRO A 195 5.10 7.85 16.70
CA PRO A 195 5.22 6.52 16.09
C PRO A 195 4.22 5.49 16.63
N SER A 196 3.88 5.55 17.92
CA SER A 196 2.97 4.59 18.56
C SER A 196 1.55 5.10 18.74
N SER A 197 1.24 6.35 18.40
CA SER A 197 -0.05 6.98 18.74
C SER A 197 -0.59 7.93 17.67
N TRP A 198 0.01 7.98 16.48
CA TRP A 198 -0.50 8.74 15.33
C TRP A 198 -1.97 8.41 15.03
N HIS A 199 -2.36 7.15 15.19
CA HIS A 199 -3.72 6.66 14.93
C HIS A 199 -4.75 7.19 15.93
N ASN A 200 -4.33 7.80 17.04
CA ASN A 200 -5.22 8.45 18.00
C ASN A 200 -5.67 9.85 17.55
N ARG A 201 -5.01 10.43 16.53
CA ARG A 201 -5.48 11.65 15.87
C ARG A 201 -6.61 11.27 14.93
N LYS A 202 -7.84 11.64 15.28
CA LYS A 202 -9.06 11.34 14.53
C LYS A 202 -9.55 12.54 13.73
N LYS A 203 -9.34 13.75 14.24
CA LYS A 203 -9.76 14.98 13.56
C LYS A 203 -8.66 15.53 12.69
N MET A 204 -9.04 16.18 11.59
CA MET A 204 -8.07 16.80 10.67
C MET A 204 -7.17 17.82 11.36
N SER A 205 -7.72 18.66 12.23
CA SER A 205 -6.96 19.67 12.99
C SER A 205 -5.86 19.05 13.87
N GLU A 206 -6.09 17.87 14.47
CA GLU A 206 -5.14 17.21 15.37
C GLU A 206 -3.82 16.80 14.70
N TYR A 207 -3.80 16.67 13.37
CA TYR A 207 -2.58 16.40 12.61
C TYR A 207 -2.18 17.56 11.68
N ALA A 208 -3.14 18.29 11.12
CA ALA A 208 -2.89 19.38 10.19
C ALA A 208 -2.20 20.58 10.87
N GLU A 209 -2.59 20.94 12.10
CA GLU A 209 -1.94 22.00 12.88
C GLU A 209 -0.45 21.69 13.17
N LEU A 210 -0.10 20.40 13.22
CA LEU A 210 1.27 19.93 13.40
C LEU A 210 2.07 19.90 12.07
N GLY A 211 1.43 20.25 10.96
CA GLY A 211 2.03 20.27 9.62
C GLY A 211 2.02 18.91 8.91
N PHE A 212 1.11 18.00 9.26
CA PHE A 212 0.93 16.71 8.58
C PHE A 212 -0.29 16.73 7.68
N VAL A 213 -0.25 16.05 6.53
CA VAL A 213 -1.40 15.98 5.61
C VAL A 213 -2.36 14.83 5.88
N THR A 214 -1.92 13.84 6.65
CA THR A 214 -2.74 12.76 7.20
C THR A 214 -2.31 12.46 8.63
N ALA A 215 -3.14 11.77 9.41
CA ALA A 215 -2.72 11.25 10.71
C ALA A 215 -1.48 10.35 10.58
N TYR A 216 -1.40 9.53 9.53
CA TYR A 216 -0.30 8.59 9.29
C TYR A 216 1.03 9.28 8.95
N ALA A 217 0.99 10.43 8.26
CA ALA A 217 2.18 11.27 8.07
C ALA A 217 2.82 11.68 9.41
N GLY A 218 2.04 11.72 10.49
CA GLY A 218 2.53 11.94 11.84
C GLY A 218 3.27 10.76 12.48
N HIS A 219 3.38 9.59 11.84
CA HIS A 219 4.08 8.42 12.37
C HIS A 219 5.59 8.66 12.47
N SER A 220 6.23 9.06 11.37
CA SER A 220 7.67 9.30 11.29
C SER A 220 8.01 10.20 10.10
N PRO A 221 9.20 10.80 10.04
CA PRO A 221 9.60 11.62 8.89
C PRO A 221 9.55 10.87 7.55
N SER A 222 9.85 9.56 7.55
CA SER A 222 9.79 8.73 6.34
C SER A 222 8.37 8.56 5.82
N GLU A 223 7.40 8.35 6.72
CA GLU A 223 5.99 8.24 6.36
C GLU A 223 5.43 9.59 5.96
N ASP A 224 5.89 10.66 6.60
CA ASP A 224 5.45 12.03 6.33
C ASP A 224 5.72 12.46 4.90
N ILE A 225 6.97 12.41 4.43
CA ILE A 225 7.29 12.81 3.05
C ILE A 225 6.63 11.88 2.02
N THR A 226 6.45 10.62 2.37
CA THR A 226 5.84 9.61 1.50
C THR A 226 4.35 9.83 1.36
N GLU A 227 3.64 10.05 2.48
CA GLU A 227 2.23 10.44 2.49
C GLU A 227 2.01 11.79 1.82
N LEU A 228 2.86 12.78 2.07
CA LEU A 228 2.79 14.08 1.42
C LEU A 228 2.86 13.94 -0.09
N THR A 229 3.81 13.16 -0.60
CA THR A 229 3.99 12.92 -2.04
C THR A 229 2.77 12.21 -2.62
N ALA A 230 2.28 11.15 -1.98
CA ALA A 230 1.10 10.40 -2.43
C ALA A 230 -0.16 11.29 -2.46
N CYS A 231 -0.44 12.00 -1.36
CA CYS A 231 -1.55 12.94 -1.27
C CYS A 231 -1.42 14.06 -2.31
N TYR A 232 -0.20 14.54 -2.60
CA TYR A 232 0.01 15.58 -3.61
C TYR A 232 -0.42 15.10 -4.99
N ILE A 233 -0.10 13.86 -5.34
CA ILE A 233 -0.46 13.26 -6.63
C ILE A 233 -1.97 13.01 -6.72
N THR A 234 -2.61 12.58 -5.64
CA THR A 234 -3.99 12.02 -5.70
C THR A 234 -5.10 12.93 -5.20
N TYR A 235 -4.83 13.88 -4.31
CA TYR A 235 -5.90 14.68 -3.72
C TYR A 235 -6.40 15.77 -4.68
N SER A 236 -7.70 16.02 -4.65
CA SER A 236 -8.33 17.15 -5.33
C SER A 236 -7.92 18.47 -4.69
N GLN A 237 -8.14 19.59 -5.40
CA GLN A 237 -7.88 20.92 -4.82
C GLN A 237 -8.74 21.15 -3.56
N GLU A 238 -10.01 20.74 -3.58
CA GLU A 238 -10.92 20.86 -2.44
C GLU A 238 -10.40 20.12 -1.19
N GLN A 239 -9.82 18.93 -1.36
CA GLN A 239 -9.21 18.18 -0.25
C GLN A 239 -8.00 18.91 0.32
N TRP A 240 -7.16 19.50 -0.53
CA TRP A 240 -6.04 20.34 -0.09
C TRP A 240 -6.51 21.59 0.64
N ASP A 241 -7.54 22.27 0.13
CA ASP A 241 -8.11 23.45 0.76
C ASP A 241 -8.65 23.14 2.17
N LYS A 242 -9.28 21.97 2.35
CA LYS A 242 -9.72 21.48 3.67
C LYS A 242 -8.54 21.27 4.61
N ILE A 243 -7.44 20.69 4.14
CA ILE A 243 -6.22 20.48 4.94
C ILE A 243 -5.61 21.81 5.37
N PHE A 244 -5.42 22.75 4.43
CA PHE A 244 -4.86 24.07 4.76
C PHE A 244 -5.76 24.87 5.71
N LYS A 245 -7.08 24.80 5.52
CA LYS A 245 -8.03 25.41 6.45
C LYS A 245 -7.89 24.82 7.86
N ALA A 246 -7.79 23.50 7.98
CA ALA A 246 -7.64 22.82 9.27
C ALA A 246 -6.25 23.02 9.90
N ALA A 247 -5.22 23.28 9.09
CA ALA A 247 -3.85 23.46 9.55
C ALA A 247 -3.61 24.81 10.23
N GLY A 248 -4.45 25.82 9.97
CA GLY A 248 -4.22 27.19 10.41
C GLY A 248 -2.92 27.76 9.85
N GLU A 249 -2.48 28.92 10.35
CA GLU A 249 -1.31 29.62 9.81
C GLU A 249 -0.01 28.83 10.00
N GLU A 250 0.29 28.37 11.21
CA GLU A 250 1.54 27.65 11.52
C GLU A 250 1.62 26.28 10.83
N GLY A 251 0.53 25.51 10.84
CA GLY A 251 0.49 24.21 10.18
C GLY A 251 0.61 24.35 8.66
N SER A 252 -0.07 25.34 8.07
CA SER A 252 0.03 25.64 6.64
C SER A 252 1.45 26.02 6.23
N ALA A 253 2.14 26.84 7.02
CA ALA A 253 3.53 27.21 6.74
C ALA A 253 4.47 25.99 6.72
N LYS A 254 4.29 25.05 7.66
CA LYS A 254 5.04 23.77 7.68
C LYS A 254 4.72 22.91 6.46
N ILE A 255 3.45 22.77 6.10
CA ILE A 255 3.03 21.98 4.92
C ILE A 255 3.61 22.59 3.64
N HIS A 256 3.56 23.91 3.47
CA HIS A 256 4.20 24.58 2.33
C HIS A 256 5.70 24.34 2.27
N GLN A 257 6.42 24.49 3.38
CA GLN A 257 7.86 24.22 3.42
C GLN A 257 8.19 22.78 3.02
N LYS A 258 7.39 21.81 3.50
CA LYS A 258 7.54 20.39 3.13
C LYS A 258 7.25 20.14 1.66
N LEU A 259 6.22 20.78 1.10
CA LEU A 259 5.89 20.69 -0.33
C LEU A 259 7.03 21.22 -1.20
N GLU A 260 7.61 22.36 -0.86
CA GLU A 260 8.76 22.92 -1.61
C GLU A 260 9.97 21.98 -1.60
N ILE A 261 10.30 21.40 -0.43
CA ILE A 261 11.38 20.42 -0.33
C ILE A 261 11.06 19.17 -1.16
N MET A 262 9.83 18.64 -1.06
CA MET A 262 9.41 17.46 -1.82
C MET A 262 9.47 17.71 -3.34
N LYS A 263 8.95 18.85 -3.81
CA LYS A 263 9.00 19.24 -5.23
C LYS A 263 10.43 19.36 -5.73
N THR A 264 11.29 20.06 -4.97
CA THR A 264 12.71 20.23 -5.31
C THR A 264 13.43 18.88 -5.34
N TYR A 265 13.23 18.05 -4.32
CA TYR A 265 13.79 16.70 -4.24
C TYR A 265 13.38 15.84 -5.45
N MET A 266 12.10 15.84 -5.81
CA MET A 266 11.58 15.08 -6.95
C MET A 266 12.13 15.59 -8.29
N LYS A 267 12.29 16.91 -8.41
CA LYS A 267 12.87 17.52 -9.60
C LYS A 267 14.35 17.20 -9.74
N ASP A 268 15.14 17.40 -8.69
CA ASP A 268 16.60 17.29 -8.77
C ASP A 268 17.08 15.83 -8.88
N ASN A 269 16.41 14.90 -8.21
CA ASN A 269 16.86 13.51 -8.13
C ASN A 269 16.19 12.59 -9.16
N TRP A 270 14.97 12.93 -9.59
CA TRP A 270 14.19 12.08 -10.48
C TRP A 270 13.79 12.77 -11.78
N ASN A 271 14.11 14.07 -11.95
CA ASN A 271 13.64 14.90 -13.06
C ASN A 271 12.12 14.90 -13.21
N ILE A 272 11.40 14.77 -12.10
CA ILE A 272 9.94 14.78 -12.06
C ILE A 272 9.47 16.15 -11.59
N ASP A 273 8.72 16.83 -12.45
CA ASP A 273 7.91 17.96 -12.03
C ASP A 273 6.63 17.42 -11.40
N MET A 274 6.45 17.69 -10.10
CA MET A 274 5.33 17.13 -9.33
C MET A 274 3.99 17.76 -9.68
N ASP A 275 3.97 18.99 -10.20
CA ASP A 275 2.74 19.64 -10.65
C ASP A 275 2.27 19.00 -11.95
N VAL A 276 3.19 18.79 -12.89
CA VAL A 276 2.92 18.04 -14.12
C VAL A 276 2.51 16.60 -13.82
N LEU A 277 3.16 15.93 -12.87
CA LEU A 277 2.80 14.57 -12.45
C LEU A 277 1.37 14.50 -11.92
N ARG A 278 0.99 15.46 -11.06
CA ARG A 278 -0.37 15.55 -10.51
C ARG A 278 -1.39 15.79 -11.62
N ASP A 279 -1.13 16.69 -12.55
CA ASP A 279 -2.04 17.00 -13.66
C ASP A 279 -2.22 15.79 -14.59
N VAL A 280 -1.13 15.11 -14.94
CA VAL A 280 -1.16 13.90 -15.78
C VAL A 280 -1.87 12.76 -15.05
N ASN A 281 -1.65 12.59 -13.75
CA ASN A 281 -2.38 11.62 -12.93
C ASN A 281 -3.89 11.89 -12.97
N ASN A 282 -4.29 13.13 -12.69
CA ASN A 282 -5.69 13.53 -12.68
C ASN A 282 -6.35 13.32 -14.05
N ARG A 283 -5.68 13.70 -15.14
CA ARG A 283 -6.17 13.49 -16.50
C ARG A 283 -6.39 12.00 -16.80
N ARG A 284 -5.36 11.17 -16.61
CA ARG A 284 -5.43 9.72 -16.90
C ARG A 284 -6.45 9.00 -16.02
N LEU A 285 -6.59 9.40 -14.77
CA LEU A 285 -7.63 8.88 -13.89
C LEU A 285 -9.04 9.12 -14.45
N HIS A 286 -9.28 10.32 -14.99
CA HIS A 286 -10.57 10.70 -15.58
C HIS A 286 -10.82 10.14 -16.99
N GLU A 287 -9.82 9.55 -17.64
CA GLU A 287 -9.94 8.82 -18.90
C GLU A 287 -10.42 7.37 -18.69
N ILE A 288 -10.27 6.81 -17.49
CA ILE A 288 -10.60 5.41 -17.17
C ILE A 288 -12.07 5.05 -17.50
N PRO A 289 -13.09 5.83 -17.13
CA PRO A 289 -14.48 5.47 -17.40
C PRO A 289 -14.80 5.23 -18.89
N GLN A 290 -13.99 5.76 -19.80
CA GLN A 290 -14.15 5.76 -21.24
C GLN A 290 -13.24 4.72 -21.93
N MET A 291 -12.33 4.10 -21.18
CA MET A 291 -11.44 3.08 -21.72
C MET A 291 -12.16 1.76 -22.00
N GLN A 292 -11.73 1.08 -23.06
CA GLN A 292 -12.02 -0.35 -23.25
C GLN A 292 -11.13 -1.18 -22.31
N LEU A 293 -11.66 -1.52 -21.13
CA LEU A 293 -10.92 -2.26 -20.11
C LEU A 293 -10.91 -3.78 -20.32
N ILE A 294 -11.85 -4.30 -21.10
CA ILE A 294 -11.91 -5.70 -21.53
C ILE A 294 -11.70 -5.74 -23.04
N LEU A 295 -10.64 -6.42 -23.47
CA LEU A 295 -10.30 -6.56 -24.88
C LEU A 295 -11.15 -7.66 -25.55
N PRO A 296 -11.45 -7.56 -26.86
CA PRO A 296 -12.28 -8.55 -27.55
C PRO A 296 -11.75 -9.99 -27.43
N ASP A 297 -10.43 -10.19 -27.51
CA ASP A 297 -9.78 -11.50 -27.37
C ASP A 297 -9.90 -12.10 -25.95
N TRP A 298 -10.39 -11.33 -24.98
CA TRP A 298 -10.63 -11.79 -23.61
C TRP A 298 -12.07 -12.24 -23.38
N GLU A 299 -13.01 -11.83 -24.21
CA GLU A 299 -14.43 -12.19 -24.07
C GLU A 299 -14.68 -13.71 -23.98
N PRO A 300 -13.98 -14.56 -24.76
CA PRO A 300 -14.13 -16.01 -24.65
C PRO A 300 -13.67 -16.58 -23.30
N LEU A 301 -12.86 -15.85 -22.52
CA LEU A 301 -12.37 -16.30 -21.21
C LEU A 301 -13.44 -16.22 -20.11
N PHE A 302 -14.58 -15.60 -20.41
CA PHE A 302 -15.76 -15.60 -19.53
C PHE A 302 -16.65 -16.83 -19.75
N ALA A 303 -16.56 -17.47 -20.92
CA ALA A 303 -17.29 -18.69 -21.21
C ALA A 303 -16.68 -19.83 -20.38
N ASN A 304 -17.49 -20.46 -19.54
CA ASN A 304 -17.17 -21.54 -18.58
C ASN A 304 -16.73 -21.10 -17.17
N VAL A 305 -16.90 -19.83 -16.78
CA VAL A 305 -16.86 -19.46 -15.36
C VAL A 305 -18.24 -19.78 -14.75
N GLU A 306 -18.41 -20.96 -14.15
CA GLU A 306 -19.49 -21.13 -13.17
C GLU A 306 -19.27 -20.10 -12.06
N VAL A 307 -20.14 -19.11 -11.97
CA VAL A 307 -20.01 -18.02 -11.00
C VAL A 307 -20.44 -18.52 -9.62
N PRO A 308 -19.51 -18.57 -8.65
CA PRO A 308 -19.79 -17.99 -7.35
C PRO A 308 -18.64 -17.03 -7.05
N MET A 309 -18.82 -15.72 -6.98
CA MET A 309 -19.86 -14.97 -6.30
C MET A 309 -20.08 -13.66 -7.05
N ALA A 310 -21.31 -13.18 -7.11
CA ALA A 310 -21.59 -11.82 -7.54
C ALA A 310 -20.74 -10.83 -6.71
N ALA A 311 -20.32 -9.71 -7.33
CA ALA A 311 -19.78 -8.59 -6.60
C ALA A 311 -20.72 -8.28 -5.40
N PRO A 312 -20.20 -8.15 -4.17
CA PRO A 312 -21.06 -7.90 -3.02
C PRO A 312 -21.85 -6.62 -3.27
N THR A 313 -23.17 -6.69 -3.08
CA THR A 313 -24.06 -5.53 -3.23
C THR A 313 -23.56 -4.37 -2.35
N LYS A 314 -23.90 -3.12 -2.70
CA LYS A 314 -23.57 -1.96 -1.86
C LYS A 314 -23.99 -2.16 -0.40
N ALA A 315 -25.16 -2.78 -0.18
CA ALA A 315 -25.64 -3.18 1.14
C ALA A 315 -24.78 -4.27 1.81
N ALA A 316 -24.26 -5.24 1.05
CA ALA A 316 -23.31 -6.21 1.59
C ALA A 316 -21.97 -5.54 1.93
N GLN A 317 -21.49 -4.61 1.11
CA GLN A 317 -20.29 -3.80 1.39
C GLN A 317 -20.46 -2.97 2.67
N GLU A 318 -21.59 -2.28 2.82
CA GLU A 318 -21.97 -1.53 4.03
C GLU A 318 -22.16 -2.44 5.24
N ALA A 319 -22.73 -3.65 5.07
CA ALA A 319 -22.88 -4.63 6.14
C ALA A 319 -21.52 -5.19 6.58
N TYR A 320 -20.59 -5.45 5.66
CA TYR A 320 -19.21 -5.82 5.99
C TYR A 320 -18.48 -4.69 6.72
N TYR A 321 -18.66 -3.44 6.27
CA TYR A 321 -18.13 -2.26 6.93
C TYR A 321 -18.68 -2.10 8.35
N LYS A 322 -19.99 -2.26 8.51
CA LYS A 322 -20.68 -2.21 9.81
C LYS A 322 -20.26 -3.37 10.73
N ALA A 323 -20.06 -4.57 10.18
CA ALA A 323 -19.58 -5.73 10.93
C ALA A 323 -18.14 -5.52 11.43
N GLY A 324 -17.27 -4.93 10.60
CA GLY A 324 -15.92 -4.52 11.00
C GLY A 324 -15.94 -3.49 12.14
N ARG A 325 -16.81 -2.47 12.06
CA ARG A 325 -17.02 -1.50 13.15
C ARG A 325 -17.55 -2.14 14.44
N ILE A 326 -18.48 -3.08 14.36
CA ILE A 326 -19.01 -3.79 15.53
C ILE A 326 -17.96 -4.71 16.16
N ALA A 327 -17.10 -5.34 15.36
CA ALA A 327 -15.97 -6.13 15.86
C ALA A 327 -14.97 -5.26 16.63
N LEU A 328 -14.66 -4.06 16.11
CA LEU A 328 -13.84 -3.04 16.76
C LEU A 328 -14.43 -2.60 18.12
N GLU A 329 -15.72 -2.27 18.16
CA GLU A 329 -16.41 -1.85 19.40
C GLU A 329 -16.48 -2.97 20.46
N LYS A 330 -16.49 -4.24 20.03
CA LYS A 330 -16.43 -5.41 20.93
C LYS A 330 -15.03 -5.68 21.45
N GLN A 331 -13.98 -5.46 20.66
CA GLN A 331 -12.58 -5.65 21.08
C GLN A 331 -12.07 -4.54 22.00
N ILE A 332 -12.50 -3.28 21.79
CA ILE A 332 -12.21 -2.15 22.70
C ILE A 332 -12.68 -2.44 24.14
N LYS A 333 -13.69 -3.30 24.31
CA LYS A 333 -14.21 -3.71 25.63
C LYS A 333 -13.42 -4.85 26.28
N VAL A 334 -12.46 -5.48 25.60
CA VAL A 334 -11.90 -6.78 26.05
C VAL A 334 -10.37 -6.82 26.19
N GLU A 335 -9.57 -5.90 25.64
CA GLU A 335 -8.10 -6.10 25.70
C GLU A 335 -7.42 -5.75 27.06
N PRO A 336 -6.56 -6.64 27.59
CA PRO A 336 -5.70 -6.42 28.75
C PRO A 336 -4.37 -5.73 28.40
N LYS A 337 -3.79 -5.05 29.40
CA LYS A 337 -2.80 -3.96 29.29
C LYS A 337 -1.39 -4.29 28.75
N ASP A 338 -1.02 -5.53 28.42
CA ASP A 338 0.41 -5.93 28.42
C ASP A 338 0.93 -6.78 27.24
N ALA A 339 0.55 -6.50 25.98
CA ALA A 339 1.14 -7.21 24.83
C ALA A 339 2.21 -6.36 24.10
N LYS A 340 3.49 -6.72 24.29
CA LYS A 340 4.63 -6.22 23.48
C LYS A 340 4.90 -7.18 22.32
N PHE A 341 4.83 -6.70 21.08
CA PHE A 341 5.35 -7.41 19.91
C PHE A 341 6.17 -6.48 19.02
N GLY A 342 7.43 -6.86 18.76
CA GLY A 342 8.24 -6.33 17.67
C GLY A 342 8.27 -7.33 16.52
N SER A 343 8.08 -6.86 15.28
CA SER A 343 8.29 -7.62 14.03
C SER A 343 8.37 -6.64 12.82
N PRO A 344 8.72 -7.10 11.59
CA PRO A 344 9.34 -6.31 10.52
C PRO A 344 8.47 -5.17 9.98
N THR A 345 9.12 -4.19 9.34
CA THR A 345 8.55 -2.97 8.76
C THR A 345 7.47 -3.28 7.71
N LEU A 346 6.25 -3.58 8.17
CA LEU A 346 5.03 -3.64 7.38
C LEU A 346 4.54 -2.19 7.25
N CYS A 347 4.47 -1.68 6.02
CA CYS A 347 3.80 -0.41 5.75
C CYS A 347 2.30 -0.61 5.96
N TYR A 348 1.71 0.13 6.90
CA TYR A 348 0.32 0.01 7.31
C TYR A 348 -0.42 1.27 6.89
N ILE A 349 -0.85 1.34 5.63
CA ILE A 349 -1.70 2.45 5.17
C ILE A 349 -3.13 2.13 5.58
N ALA A 350 -3.48 2.51 6.81
CA ALA A 350 -4.85 2.59 7.24
C ALA A 350 -5.44 3.91 6.73
N THR A 351 -6.29 3.87 5.73
CA THR A 351 -7.18 5.01 5.48
C THR A 351 -8.11 5.10 6.68
N GLN A 352 -8.10 6.21 7.40
CA GLN A 352 -9.23 6.58 8.25
C GLN A 352 -10.41 6.92 7.32
N MET A 353 -11.01 5.89 6.71
CA MET A 353 -12.30 5.98 6.05
C MET A 353 -13.31 6.24 7.17
N GLY A 354 -13.82 7.47 7.28
CA GLY A 354 -14.73 7.82 8.37
C GLY A 354 -15.35 9.21 8.36
N ASP A 355 -14.57 10.28 8.34
CA ASP A 355 -15.08 11.58 8.85
C ASP A 355 -15.24 12.68 7.78
N HIS A 356 -15.32 12.33 6.49
CA HIS A 356 -15.48 13.33 5.42
C HIS A 356 -16.91 13.49 4.89
N LEU A 357 -17.93 12.93 5.56
CA LEU A 357 -19.33 13.06 5.14
C LEU A 357 -20.33 13.51 6.21
N ASP A 358 -19.92 13.74 7.46
CA ASP A 358 -20.87 14.02 8.56
C ASP A 358 -20.78 15.45 9.17
N ASP A 359 -20.02 16.38 8.59
CA ASP A 359 -19.92 17.76 9.13
C ASP A 359 -20.83 18.79 8.44
N GLU A 360 -21.83 18.35 7.67
CA GLU A 360 -22.89 19.22 7.11
C GLU A 360 -24.30 18.66 7.35
N SER A 361 -24.71 18.48 8.60
CA SER A 361 -26.14 18.52 8.94
C SER A 361 -26.41 18.65 10.44
N THR A 362 -26.12 19.80 11.05
CA THR A 362 -26.89 20.34 12.21
C THR A 362 -26.42 21.74 12.55
N GLU A 363 -26.67 22.72 11.69
CA GLU A 363 -26.73 24.13 12.11
C GLU A 363 -27.59 24.94 11.14
N ALA A 364 -28.88 24.56 11.06
CA ALA A 364 -29.91 25.44 10.55
C ALA A 364 -31.23 25.16 11.30
N ALA A 365 -31.73 26.22 11.94
CA ALA A 365 -33.08 26.38 12.48
C ALA A 365 -33.44 25.61 13.75
N THR A 366 -33.05 26.16 14.91
CA THR A 366 -34.00 26.52 15.98
C THR A 366 -33.37 27.56 16.91
N SER A 367 -33.68 28.84 16.72
CA SER A 367 -33.76 29.81 17.81
C SER A 367 -34.88 30.81 17.51
N ASN A 368 -35.92 30.69 18.33
CA ASN A 368 -37.06 31.57 18.58
C ASN A 368 -36.84 33.06 18.20
N ASP A 369 -37.73 33.61 17.38
CA ASP A 369 -38.94 34.35 17.84
C ASP A 369 -40.00 34.39 16.73
#